data_AF-A0A1J9P2D7-F1
#
_entry.id   AF-A0A1J9P2D7-F1
#
_cell.length_a   1.000
_cell.length_b   1.000
_cell.length_c   1.000
_cell.angle_alpha   90.00
_cell.angle_beta   90.00
_cell.angle_gamma   90.00
#
_symmetry.space_group_name_H-M   'P 1'
#
loop_
_entity.id
_entity.type
_entity.pdbx_description
1 polymer ?
#
loop_
_entity_poly.entity_id
_entity_poly.type
_entity_poly.pdbx_seq_one_letter_code
_entity_poly.pdbx_strand_id
1 'polypeptide(L)'
;WLIRDAEWSHKKERVNIIIDCAQTGKHRISGMTQGHNPPDEIHVDEDIIEARYPTLAPFYFAWQDIYENSFTAQGCDRGSGLDVFPDIAVRIGWEVEGFLIACWLVLQDDVEQVKYEPVTGMYSIKKDNLGDILRQFLTDMNALL
;
A
#
# COMPACT_ATOMS: atom_id res chain seq x y z
N TRP A 1 -26.81 -1.88 2.32
CA TRP A 1 -25.71 -2.76 1.91
C TRP A 1 -25.06 -2.34 0.59
N LEU A 2 -25.80 -1.89 -0.44
CA LEU A 2 -25.20 -1.42 -1.71
C LEU A 2 -24.84 0.08 -1.78
N ILE A 3 -25.14 0.88 -0.74
CA ILE A 3 -24.76 2.32 -0.69
C ILE A 3 -23.41 2.52 0.03
N ARG A 4 -22.94 1.49 0.77
CA ARG A 4 -21.66 1.53 1.47
C ARG A 4 -20.46 1.50 0.52
N ASP A 5 -20.57 0.87 -0.65
CA ASP A 5 -19.44 0.67 -1.57
C ASP A 5 -19.13 1.92 -2.42
N ALA A 6 -20.15 2.72 -2.78
CA ALA A 6 -19.97 3.87 -3.65
C ALA A 6 -19.39 5.10 -2.91
N GLU A 7 -19.79 5.34 -1.66
CA GLU A 7 -19.18 6.40 -0.83
C GLU A 7 -17.79 6.02 -0.29
N TRP A 8 -17.50 4.72 -0.19
CA TRP A 8 -16.17 4.22 0.18
C TRP A 8 -15.09 4.55 -0.86
N SER A 9 -15.47 4.72 -2.13
CA SER A 9 -14.56 4.95 -3.24
C SER A 9 -14.11 6.41 -3.39
N HIS A 10 -14.87 7.39 -2.89
CA HIS A 10 -14.60 8.82 -3.17
C HIS A 10 -13.86 9.59 -2.07
N LYS A 11 -13.62 8.99 -0.89
CA LYS A 11 -12.91 9.64 0.24
C LYS A 11 -11.68 8.88 0.75
N LYS A 12 -11.28 7.82 0.07
CA LYS A 12 -10.06 7.09 0.44
C LYS A 12 -8.87 7.76 -0.22
N GLU A 13 -8.26 8.68 0.51
CA GLU A 13 -6.82 8.92 0.43
C GLU A 13 -6.12 7.66 1.00
N ARG A 14 -6.39 6.48 0.42
CA ARG A 14 -5.73 5.23 0.79
C ARG A 14 -4.37 5.29 0.14
N VAL A 15 -3.33 5.23 0.97
CA VAL A 15 -1.98 4.98 0.49
C VAL A 15 -1.98 3.63 -0.21
N ASN A 16 -1.70 3.67 -1.50
CA ASN A 16 -1.70 2.48 -2.34
C ASN A 16 -0.26 1.95 -2.42
N ILE A 17 -0.10 0.66 -2.06
CA ILE A 17 1.06 -0.12 -2.44
C ILE A 17 0.68 -0.91 -3.69
N ILE A 18 1.29 -0.57 -4.82
CA ILE A 18 1.06 -1.24 -6.11
C ILE A 18 2.33 -2.01 -6.46
N ILE A 19 2.20 -3.32 -6.68
CA ILE A 19 3.33 -4.21 -6.97
C ILE A 19 3.32 -4.59 -8.46
N ASP A 20 4.39 -4.26 -9.16
CA ASP A 20 4.64 -4.71 -10.53
C ASP A 20 5.55 -5.95 -10.49
N CYS A 21 4.96 -7.11 -10.82
CA CYS A 21 5.68 -8.39 -10.83
C CYS A 21 6.32 -8.68 -12.19
N ALA A 22 7.53 -9.23 -12.16
CA ALA A 22 8.18 -9.73 -13.38
C ALA A 22 7.39 -10.93 -13.93
N GLN A 23 6.81 -10.79 -15.12
CA GLN A 23 6.19 -11.91 -15.84
C GLN A 23 7.27 -12.91 -16.27
N THR A 24 7.66 -13.80 -15.37
CA THR A 24 8.59 -14.89 -15.69
C THR A 24 7.83 -15.98 -16.46
N GLY A 25 8.00 -15.98 -17.78
CA GLY A 25 7.46 -17.01 -18.65
C GLY A 25 8.05 -18.39 -18.31
N LYS A 26 7.27 -19.23 -17.62
CA LYS A 26 7.13 -20.70 -17.77
C LYS A 26 6.37 -21.26 -16.56
N HIS A 27 5.08 -21.51 -16.74
CA HIS A 27 4.38 -22.77 -16.43
C HIS A 27 2.88 -22.51 -16.55
N ARG A 28 2.31 -22.99 -17.66
CA ARG A 28 0.86 -23.04 -17.88
C ARG A 28 0.29 -24.10 -16.94
N ILE A 29 -0.13 -23.72 -15.73
CA ILE A 29 -1.00 -24.56 -14.92
C ILE A 29 -2.42 -24.33 -15.46
N SER A 30 -2.87 -25.32 -16.23
CA SER A 30 -4.23 -25.42 -16.74
C SER A 30 -5.17 -25.72 -15.57
N GLY A 31 -5.96 -24.73 -15.15
CA GLY A 31 -7.09 -24.96 -14.26
C GLY A 31 -7.43 -23.78 -13.37
N MET A 32 -8.07 -22.75 -13.94
CA MET A 32 -9.29 -22.09 -13.42
C MET A 32 -9.50 -20.77 -14.17
N THR A 33 -10.74 -20.55 -14.56
CA THR A 33 -11.21 -19.57 -15.52
C THR A 33 -11.17 -18.14 -15.00
N GLN A 34 -10.36 -17.32 -15.67
CA GLN A 34 -10.67 -15.97 -16.17
C GLN A 34 -11.78 -15.18 -15.44
N GLY A 35 -11.37 -14.35 -14.49
CA GLY A 35 -12.00 -13.08 -14.17
C GLY A 35 -10.96 -11.98 -14.42
N HIS A 36 -11.21 -11.12 -15.40
CA HIS A 36 -10.28 -10.08 -15.85
C HIS A 36 -9.92 -9.11 -14.72
N ASN A 37 -8.67 -9.11 -14.25
CA ASN A 37 -8.09 -7.86 -13.74
C ASN A 37 -7.55 -7.07 -14.93
N PRO A 38 -7.91 -5.78 -15.08
CA PRO A 38 -7.32 -4.92 -16.10
C PRO A 38 -5.80 -4.77 -15.88
N PRO A 39 -5.01 -4.47 -16.93
CA PRO A 39 -3.56 -4.67 -16.92
C PRO A 39 -2.74 -3.68 -16.08
N ASP A 40 -3.33 -2.64 -15.49
CA ASP A 40 -2.56 -1.47 -15.06
C ASP A 40 -2.72 -1.10 -13.57
N GLU A 41 -3.47 -1.86 -12.78
CA GLU A 41 -3.68 -1.53 -11.36
C GLU A 41 -3.96 -2.79 -10.54
N ILE A 42 -2.90 -3.47 -10.10
CA ILE A 42 -3.05 -4.52 -9.08
C ILE A 42 -2.98 -3.82 -7.73
N HIS A 43 -4.14 -3.39 -7.22
CA HIS A 43 -4.30 -3.30 -5.77
C HIS A 43 -4.00 -4.68 -5.23
N VAL A 44 -3.00 -4.77 -4.34
CA VAL A 44 -2.61 -6.06 -3.80
C VAL A 44 -3.68 -6.49 -2.82
N ASP A 45 -4.46 -7.49 -3.21
CA ASP A 45 -5.45 -8.11 -2.33
C ASP A 45 -4.75 -8.73 -1.10
N GLU A 46 -5.41 -8.70 0.05
CA GLU A 46 -4.88 -9.22 1.32
C GLU A 46 -4.49 -10.71 1.17
N ASP A 47 -5.31 -11.47 0.45
CA ASP A 47 -5.09 -12.88 0.11
C ASP A 47 -3.80 -13.07 -0.71
N ILE A 48 -3.43 -12.10 -1.55
CA ILE A 48 -2.21 -12.15 -2.36
C ILE A 48 -0.98 -11.89 -1.48
N ILE A 49 -1.05 -10.93 -0.56
CA ILE A 49 0.03 -10.67 0.41
C ILE A 49 0.25 -11.91 1.29
N GLU A 50 -0.81 -12.50 1.82
CA GLU A 50 -0.71 -13.68 2.69
C GLU A 50 -0.14 -14.89 1.93
N ALA A 51 -0.62 -15.14 0.71
CA ALA A 51 -0.18 -16.30 -0.07
C ALA A 51 1.25 -16.16 -0.60
N ARG A 52 1.66 -14.97 -1.07
CA ARG A 52 2.97 -14.75 -1.70
C ARG A 52 4.05 -14.34 -0.72
N TYR A 53 3.70 -13.57 0.31
CA TYR A 53 4.63 -12.98 1.25
C TYR A 53 4.19 -13.28 2.69
N PRO A 54 4.08 -14.55 3.10
CA PRO A 54 3.56 -14.93 4.42
C PRO A 54 4.40 -14.36 5.58
N THR A 55 5.69 -14.10 5.37
CA THR A 55 6.56 -13.44 6.37
C THR A 55 6.25 -11.95 6.52
N LEU A 56 5.80 -11.28 5.45
CA LEU A 56 5.42 -9.86 5.46
C LEU A 56 3.99 -9.66 5.95
N ALA A 57 3.09 -10.61 5.64
CA ALA A 57 1.66 -10.53 5.92
C ALA A 57 1.28 -10.00 7.32
N PRO A 58 1.85 -10.51 8.44
CA PRO A 58 1.49 -9.98 9.75
C PRO A 58 1.86 -8.49 9.94
N PHE A 59 2.94 -8.02 9.31
CA PHE A 59 3.35 -6.61 9.38
C PHE A 59 2.48 -5.73 8.48
N TYR A 60 2.13 -6.23 7.29
CA TYR A 60 1.22 -5.54 6.39
C TYR A 60 -0.17 -5.35 7.02
N PHE A 61 -0.73 -6.40 7.63
CA PHE A 61 -2.03 -6.33 8.30
C PHE A 61 -1.99 -5.43 9.54
N ALA A 62 -0.93 -5.52 10.36
CA ALA A 62 -0.78 -4.62 11.50
C ALA A 62 -0.71 -3.14 11.06
N TRP A 63 0.02 -2.85 9.98
CA TRP A 63 0.10 -1.51 9.40
C TRP A 63 -1.26 -1.01 8.89
N GLN A 64 -2.02 -1.87 8.19
CA GLN A 64 -3.37 -1.54 7.72
C GLN A 64 -4.35 -1.33 8.88
N ASP A 65 -4.31 -2.20 9.89
CA ASP A 65 -5.16 -2.11 11.09
C ASP A 65 -4.99 -0.77 11.82
N ILE A 66 -3.78 -0.20 11.86
CA ILE A 66 -3.54 1.13 12.46
C ILE A 66 -4.41 2.19 11.77
N TYR A 67 -4.43 2.20 10.43
CA TYR A 67 -5.26 3.14 9.68
C TYR A 67 -6.75 2.91 9.95
N GLU A 68 -7.23 1.67 9.87
CA GLU A 68 -8.65 1.35 10.02
C GLU A 68 -9.18 1.65 11.43
N ASN A 69 -8.37 1.34 12.44
CA ASN A 69 -8.68 1.68 13.83
C ASN A 69 -8.70 3.20 14.03
N SER A 70 -7.73 3.93 13.47
CA SER A 70 -7.68 5.39 13.57
C SER A 70 -8.85 6.06 12.84
N PHE A 71 -9.19 5.58 11.63
CA PHE A 71 -10.33 6.04 10.84
C PHE A 71 -11.65 5.89 11.61
N THR A 72 -11.83 4.76 12.29
CA THR A 72 -13.01 4.52 13.13
C THR A 72 -12.99 5.36 14.40
N ALA A 73 -11.84 5.48 15.06
CA ALA A 73 -11.70 6.27 16.30
C ALA A 73 -11.97 7.76 16.07
N GLN A 74 -11.54 8.30 14.93
CA GLN A 74 -11.80 9.70 14.53
C GLN A 74 -13.22 9.93 13.99
N GLY A 75 -14.05 8.87 13.91
CA GLY A 75 -15.40 8.97 13.39
C GLY A 75 -15.46 9.34 11.91
N CYS A 76 -14.37 9.09 11.14
CA CYS A 76 -14.33 9.36 9.71
C CYS A 76 -15.38 8.50 8.97
N ASP A 77 -15.64 7.29 9.47
CA ASP A 77 -16.72 6.39 9.05
C ASP A 77 -18.13 6.98 9.23
N ARG A 78 -18.26 7.95 10.14
CA ARG A 78 -19.50 8.68 10.46
C ARG A 78 -19.52 10.09 9.89
N GLY A 79 -18.53 10.46 9.09
CA GLY A 79 -18.44 11.76 8.45
C GLY A 79 -18.02 12.90 9.39
N SER A 80 -17.17 12.63 10.39
CA SER A 80 -16.64 13.65 11.31
C SER A 80 -15.97 14.83 10.61
N GLY A 81 -15.41 14.61 9.41
CA GLY A 81 -14.64 15.61 8.66
C GLY A 81 -13.24 15.84 9.25
N LEU A 82 -12.83 15.04 10.23
CA LEU A 82 -11.49 15.06 10.80
C LEU A 82 -10.52 14.25 9.92
N ASP A 83 -9.22 14.56 10.07
CA ASP A 83 -8.14 13.73 9.54
C ASP A 83 -8.19 12.33 10.20
N VAL A 84 -7.73 11.31 9.47
CA VAL A 84 -7.66 9.93 9.95
C VAL A 84 -6.68 9.82 11.11
N PHE A 85 -5.57 10.56 11.07
CA PHE A 85 -4.57 10.53 12.13
C PHE A 85 -4.74 11.73 13.08
N PRO A 86 -4.59 11.52 14.40
CA PRO A 86 -4.77 12.59 15.40
C PRO A 86 -3.73 13.70 15.29
N ASP A 87 -2.53 13.37 14.80
CA ASP A 87 -1.45 14.32 14.57
C ASP A 87 -0.54 13.85 13.43
N ILE A 88 0.29 14.79 12.95
CA ILE A 88 1.19 14.56 11.82
C ILE A 88 2.31 13.58 12.15
N ALA A 89 2.75 13.48 13.40
CA ALA A 89 3.83 12.56 13.78
C ALA A 89 3.35 11.10 13.70
N VAL A 90 2.11 10.83 14.12
CA VAL A 90 1.48 9.50 13.98
C VAL A 90 1.31 9.15 12.50
N ARG A 91 0.84 10.10 11.68
CA ARG A 91 0.76 9.90 10.22
C ARG A 91 2.12 9.54 9.63
N ILE A 92 3.15 10.32 9.93
CA ILE A 92 4.51 10.08 9.41
C ILE A 92 5.04 8.72 9.85
N GLY A 93 4.82 8.31 11.10
CA GLY A 93 5.19 6.97 11.56
C GLY A 93 4.56 5.87 10.71
N TRP A 94 3.25 6.00 10.46
CA TRP A 94 2.51 5.05 9.62
C TRP A 94 2.96 5.07 8.14
N GLU A 95 3.26 6.24 7.57
CA GLU A 95 3.80 6.36 6.20
C GLU A 95 5.21 5.75 6.09
N VAL A 96 6.06 5.94 7.10
CA VAL A 96 7.40 5.33 7.13
C VAL A 96 7.30 3.80 7.18
N GLU A 97 6.40 3.25 7.99
CA GLU A 97 6.14 1.81 8.04
C GLU A 97 5.67 1.26 6.68
N GLY A 98 4.72 1.95 6.03
CA GLY A 98 4.24 1.58 4.70
C GLY A 98 5.33 1.62 3.64
N PHE A 99 6.19 2.64 3.68
CA PHE A 99 7.34 2.75 2.78
C PHE A 99 8.36 1.62 3.01
N LEU A 100 8.63 1.22 4.25
CA LEU A 100 9.54 0.11 4.56
C LEU A 100 8.98 -1.23 4.07
N ILE A 101 7.67 -1.44 4.16
CA ILE A 101 6.98 -2.58 3.55
C ILE A 101 7.20 -2.57 2.02
N ALA A 102 7.04 -1.43 1.37
CA ALA A 102 7.27 -1.29 -0.07
C ALA A 102 8.75 -1.56 -0.46
N CYS A 103 9.70 -1.10 0.36
CA CYS A 103 11.12 -1.42 0.22
C CYS A 103 11.40 -2.92 0.37
N TRP A 104 10.76 -3.59 1.33
CA TRP A 104 10.90 -5.03 1.50
C TRP A 104 10.37 -5.80 0.28
N LEU A 105 9.22 -5.36 -0.25
CA LEU A 105 8.59 -5.97 -1.43
C LEU A 105 9.48 -5.87 -2.68
N VAL A 106 10.08 -4.70 -2.94
CA VAL A 106 10.94 -4.55 -4.13
C VAL A 106 12.20 -5.40 -4.08
N LEU A 107 12.62 -5.86 -2.89
CA LEU A 107 13.79 -6.73 -2.74
C LEU A 107 13.49 -8.19 -3.11
N GLN A 108 12.23 -8.59 -3.23
CA GLN A 108 11.85 -9.94 -3.64
C GLN A 108 12.21 -10.19 -5.12
N ASP A 109 12.56 -11.43 -5.46
CA ASP A 109 13.06 -11.76 -6.81
C ASP A 109 11.99 -11.69 -7.90
N ASP A 110 10.72 -11.82 -7.52
CA ASP A 110 9.56 -11.79 -8.41
C ASP A 110 8.97 -10.37 -8.59
N VAL A 111 9.52 -9.36 -7.91
CA VAL A 111 9.07 -7.97 -7.94
C VAL A 111 10.08 -7.11 -8.69
N GLU A 112 9.61 -6.45 -9.75
CA GLU A 112 10.44 -5.53 -10.54
C GLU A 112 10.39 -4.11 -9.97
N GLN A 113 9.20 -3.70 -9.55
CA GLN A 113 8.93 -2.35 -9.08
C GLN A 113 7.79 -2.35 -8.07
N VAL A 114 7.84 -1.41 -7.13
CA VAL A 114 6.72 -1.08 -6.24
C VAL A 114 6.44 0.41 -6.36
N LYS A 115 5.18 0.80 -6.54
CA LYS A 115 4.74 2.18 -6.43
C LYS A 115 4.12 2.37 -5.06
N TYR A 116 4.55 3.41 -4.36
CA TYR A 116 4.06 3.79 -3.03
C TYR A 116 3.55 5.22 -3.08
N GLU A 117 2.29 5.44 -2.69
CA GLU A 117 1.62 6.74 -2.82
C GLU A 117 1.16 7.30 -1.47
N PRO A 118 2.08 7.88 -0.67
CA PRO A 118 1.77 8.67 0.51
C PRO A 118 1.24 10.06 0.12
N VAL A 119 0.86 10.85 1.12
CA VAL A 119 0.39 12.24 0.91
C VAL A 119 1.38 13.18 0.21
N THR A 120 2.68 12.87 0.27
CA THR A 120 3.72 13.71 -0.35
C THR A 120 3.84 13.51 -1.87
N GLY A 121 3.18 12.49 -2.41
CA GLY A 121 3.24 12.13 -3.82
C GLY A 121 3.62 10.67 -4.02
N MET A 122 3.86 10.28 -5.27
CA MET A 122 4.13 8.89 -5.63
C MET A 122 5.63 8.60 -5.74
N TYR A 123 6.08 7.53 -5.09
CA TYR A 123 7.43 7.00 -5.17
C TYR A 123 7.45 5.73 -6.01
N SER A 124 8.40 5.66 -6.94
CA SER A 124 8.59 4.52 -7.84
C SER A 124 9.86 3.79 -7.45
N ILE A 125 9.70 2.71 -6.68
CA ILE A 125 10.78 2.00 -6.02
C ILE A 125 11.23 0.82 -6.88
N LYS A 126 12.53 0.70 -7.12
CA LYS A 126 13.22 -0.39 -7.80
C LYS A 126 14.46 -0.80 -6.99
N LYS A 127 14.97 -2.02 -7.22
CA LYS A 127 16.19 -2.50 -6.53
C LYS A 127 17.40 -1.59 -6.76
N ASP A 128 17.53 -1.01 -7.97
CA ASP A 128 18.67 -0.20 -8.39
C ASP A 128 18.62 1.26 -7.91
N ASN A 129 17.43 1.78 -7.58
CA ASN A 129 17.23 3.16 -7.12
C ASN A 129 16.80 3.27 -5.64
N LEU A 130 16.69 2.14 -4.92
CA LEU A 130 16.16 2.06 -3.56
C LEU A 130 16.78 3.08 -2.60
N GLY A 131 18.10 3.25 -2.63
CA GLY A 131 18.81 4.17 -1.73
C GLY A 131 18.47 5.64 -1.98
N ASP A 132 18.33 6.03 -3.25
CA ASP A 132 17.98 7.41 -3.62
C ASP A 132 16.53 7.71 -3.28
N ILE A 133 15.63 6.75 -3.56
CA ILE A 133 14.19 6.88 -3.26
C ILE A 133 13.95 6.90 -1.75
N LEU A 134 14.65 6.08 -0.96
CA LEU A 134 14.57 6.13 0.50
C LEU A 134 15.05 7.48 1.05
N ARG A 135 16.15 8.03 0.53
CA ARG A 135 16.64 9.35 0.96
C ARG A 135 15.64 10.45 0.60
N GLN A 136 15.08 10.41 -0.60
CA GLN A 136 14.06 11.38 -1.03
C GLN A 136 12.84 11.30 -0.13
N PHE A 137 12.28 10.10 0.06
CA PHE A 137 11.13 9.87 0.93
C PHE A 137 11.35 10.39 2.36
N LEU A 138 12.48 10.06 2.99
CA LEU A 138 12.78 10.55 4.34
C LEU A 138 12.97 12.08 4.40
N THR A 139 13.50 12.68 3.34
CA THR A 139 13.63 14.15 3.24
C THR A 139 12.24 14.80 3.17
N ASP A 140 11.34 14.22 2.38
CA ASP A 140 9.98 14.71 2.20
C ASP A 140 9.15 14.53 3.49
N MET A 141 9.27 13.40 4.17
CA MET A 141 8.66 13.19 5.50
C MET A 141 9.19 14.18 6.54
N ASN A 142 10.50 14.44 6.56
CA ASN A 142 11.08 15.40 7.49
C ASN A 142 10.64 16.84 7.20
N ALA A 143 10.27 17.18 5.97
CA ALA A 143 9.72 18.50 5.62
C ALA A 143 8.28 18.71 6.12
N LEU A 144 7.59 17.64 6.53
CA LEU A 144 6.23 17.69 7.09
C LEU A 144 6.21 17.85 8.62
N LEU A 145 7.34 17.63 9.30
CA LEU A 145 7.51 17.82 10.75
C LEU A 145 7.80 19.29 11.09
#